data_AF-A0AAD5U3I3-F1
#
_entry.id   AF-A0AAD5U3I3-F1
#
_cell.length_a   1.000
_cell.length_b   1.000
_cell.length_c   1.000
_cell.angle_alpha   90.00
_cell.angle_beta   90.00
_cell.angle_gamma   90.00
#
_symmetry.space_group_name_H-M   'P 1'
#
loop_
_entity.id
_entity.type
_entity.pdbx_description
1 polymer ?
#
loop_
_entity_poly.entity_id
_entity_poly.type
_entity_poly.pdbx_seq_one_letter_code
_entity_poly.pdbx_strand_id
1 'polypeptide(L)'
;MNFFSASKVFVEPKELTANLSDLKISGTILTPSSGKQYHNERLGFNRDLNANPSAIALVESEQDIVNVIKFAKTNDLNLSIYGGGHSVYCSAPDTLCLNLTRMKKIEVDVGNQTVTIQGGVKLGELD
;
A
#
# COMPACT_ATOMS: atom_id res chain seq x y z
N MET A 1 16.85 -37.95 -6.70
CA MET A 1 17.05 -36.60 -6.15
C MET A 1 15.72 -35.89 -6.17
N ASN A 2 15.07 -35.76 -5.01
CA ASN A 2 13.77 -35.11 -4.90
C ASN A 2 13.98 -33.60 -4.97
N PHE A 3 13.41 -32.96 -5.99
CA PHE A 3 13.20 -31.52 -6.03
C PHE A 3 12.12 -31.18 -5.02
N PHE A 4 12.50 -30.71 -3.84
CA PHE A 4 11.58 -30.00 -2.96
C PHE A 4 11.24 -28.67 -3.66
N SER A 5 10.02 -28.59 -4.21
CA SER A 5 9.39 -27.31 -4.51
C SER A 5 9.29 -26.56 -3.19
N ALA A 6 10.03 -25.45 -3.06
CA ALA A 6 9.86 -24.54 -1.93
C ALA A 6 8.47 -23.92 -2.07
N SER A 7 7.48 -24.54 -1.44
CA SER A 7 6.18 -23.93 -1.21
C SER A 7 6.43 -22.59 -0.53
N LYS A 8 6.16 -21.49 -1.24
CA LYS A 8 6.17 -20.14 -0.67
C LYS A 8 5.31 -20.19 0.58
N VAL A 9 5.92 -20.05 1.76
CA VAL A 9 5.19 -20.05 3.03
C VAL A 9 4.22 -18.87 2.98
N PHE A 10 2.93 -19.18 2.88
CA PHE A 10 1.86 -18.19 3.01
C PHE A 10 1.67 -17.92 4.49
N VAL A 11 1.99 -16.68 4.88
CA VAL A 11 1.73 -16.19 6.24
C VAL A 11 0.33 -15.62 6.23
N GLU A 12 -0.62 -16.26 6.91
CA GLU A 12 -1.98 -15.73 7.03
C GLU A 12 -1.95 -14.29 7.56
N PRO A 13 -2.66 -13.34 6.93
CA PRO A 13 -2.75 -11.98 7.42
C PRO A 13 -3.45 -11.97 8.77
N LYS A 14 -2.82 -11.37 9.77
CA LYS A 14 -3.47 -11.14 11.07
C LYS A 14 -4.58 -10.12 10.91
N GLU A 15 -5.74 -10.38 11.48
CA GLU A 15 -6.82 -9.38 11.50
C GLU A 15 -6.41 -8.16 12.34
N LEU A 16 -6.80 -6.98 11.87
CA LEU A 16 -6.68 -5.76 12.66
C LEU A 16 -7.68 -5.81 13.80
N THR A 17 -7.24 -5.45 15.01
CA THR A 17 -8.11 -5.25 16.16
C THR A 17 -8.96 -3.99 16.03
N ALA A 18 -8.53 -3.04 15.20
CA ALA A 18 -9.21 -1.78 14.95
C ALA A 18 -10.39 -1.95 13.99
N ASN A 19 -11.49 -1.26 14.27
CA ASN A 19 -12.64 -1.24 13.37
C ASN A 19 -12.36 -0.35 12.15
N LEU A 20 -12.12 -0.97 11.00
CA LEU A 20 -11.84 -0.26 9.75
C LEU A 20 -12.98 0.64 9.27
N SER A 21 -14.22 0.44 9.75
CA SER A 21 -15.32 1.32 9.40
C SER A 21 -15.15 2.74 9.96
N ASP A 22 -14.30 2.94 10.97
CA ASP A 22 -13.96 4.25 11.53
C ASP A 22 -12.92 5.00 10.68
N LEU A 23 -12.19 4.29 9.82
CA LEU A 23 -11.26 4.90 8.86
C LEU A 23 -12.05 5.46 7.68
N LYS A 24 -12.21 6.77 7.64
CA LYS A 24 -12.89 7.47 6.53
C LYS A 24 -11.87 7.99 5.53
N ILE A 25 -11.91 7.45 4.32
CA ILE A 25 -11.11 7.90 3.18
C ILE A 25 -12.01 7.99 1.94
N SER A 26 -11.65 8.85 0.99
CA SER A 26 -12.26 8.90 -0.34
C SER A 26 -11.90 7.68 -1.19
N GLY A 27 -10.71 7.13 -0.99
CA GLY A 27 -10.25 5.92 -1.66
C GLY A 27 -10.89 4.63 -1.13
N THR A 28 -10.15 3.52 -1.26
CA THR A 28 -10.68 2.18 -0.98
C THR A 28 -9.87 1.46 0.09
N ILE A 29 -10.54 0.83 1.04
CA ILE A 29 -9.91 -0.07 2.02
C ILE A 29 -10.11 -1.50 1.56
N LEU A 30 -9.02 -2.24 1.37
CA LEU A 30 -9.02 -3.66 1.04
C LEU A 30 -8.55 -4.47 2.23
N THR A 31 -9.21 -5.59 2.45
CA THR A 31 -8.85 -6.59 3.46
C THR A 31 -8.71 -7.95 2.78
N PRO A 32 -8.21 -9.00 3.46
CA PRO A 32 -8.18 -10.35 2.91
C PRO A 32 -9.54 -10.81 2.36
N SER A 33 -10.65 -10.39 2.99
CA SER A 33 -12.02 -10.66 2.53
C SER A 33 -12.38 -10.01 1.18
N SER A 34 -11.63 -8.99 0.72
CA SER A 34 -11.79 -8.37 -0.60
C SER A 34 -11.26 -9.24 -1.75
N GLY A 35 -10.69 -10.41 -1.45
CA GLY A 35 -10.33 -11.44 -2.42
C GLY A 35 -9.30 -10.99 -3.46
N LYS A 36 -9.64 -11.11 -4.75
CA LYS A 36 -8.70 -10.86 -5.86
C LYS A 36 -8.12 -9.44 -5.86
N GLN A 37 -8.89 -8.44 -5.46
CA GLN A 37 -8.40 -7.06 -5.40
C GLN A 37 -7.30 -6.92 -4.36
N TYR A 38 -7.51 -7.42 -3.15
CA TYR A 38 -6.49 -7.45 -2.10
C TYR A 38 -5.24 -8.23 -2.55
N HIS A 39 -5.41 -9.40 -3.16
CA HIS A 39 -4.28 -10.18 -3.63
C HIS A 39 -3.47 -9.49 -4.72
N ASN A 40 -4.08 -8.68 -5.58
CA ASN A 40 -3.35 -7.93 -6.59
C ASN A 40 -2.60 -6.75 -5.99
N GLU A 41 -3.25 -6.00 -5.10
CA GLU A 41 -2.71 -4.75 -4.55
C GLU A 41 -1.64 -4.98 -3.47
N ARG A 42 -1.65 -6.13 -2.78
CA ARG A 42 -0.59 -6.46 -1.81
C ARG A 42 0.75 -6.79 -2.47
N LEU A 43 0.73 -7.16 -3.75
CA LEU A 43 1.90 -7.67 -4.46
C LEU A 43 2.74 -6.51 -5.01
N GLY A 44 3.98 -6.46 -4.52
CA GLY A 44 5.06 -5.60 -4.98
C GLY A 44 5.44 -5.78 -6.46
N PHE A 45 6.44 -5.02 -6.91
CA PHE A 45 7.22 -5.39 -8.09
C PHE A 45 7.85 -6.79 -7.92
N ASN A 46 8.33 -7.08 -6.70
CA ASN A 46 8.85 -8.38 -6.36
C ASN A 46 7.71 -9.34 -5.96
N ARG A 47 7.29 -10.18 -6.92
CA ARG A 47 6.25 -11.20 -6.72
C ARG A 47 6.71 -12.42 -5.92
N ASP A 48 8.00 -12.46 -5.53
CA ASP A 48 8.52 -13.46 -4.62
C ASP A 48 8.36 -13.08 -3.15
N LEU A 49 8.11 -11.80 -2.86
CA LEU A 49 7.67 -11.37 -1.55
C LEU A 49 6.22 -11.77 -1.31
N ASN A 50 6.02 -12.63 -0.32
CA ASN A 50 4.70 -13.03 0.13
C ASN A 50 4.22 -12.15 1.29
N ALA A 51 4.23 -10.84 1.08
CA ALA A 51 3.73 -9.90 2.07
C ALA A 51 2.19 -9.96 2.16
N ASN A 52 1.69 -9.99 3.39
CA ASN A 52 0.27 -10.11 3.71
C ASN A 52 -0.13 -9.05 4.75
N PRO A 53 -0.24 -7.77 4.34
CA PRO A 53 -0.69 -6.71 5.24
C PRO A 53 -2.10 -6.99 5.73
N SER A 54 -2.40 -6.62 6.96
CA SER A 54 -3.71 -6.85 7.57
C SER A 54 -4.84 -6.07 6.85
N ALA A 55 -4.52 -4.91 6.31
CA ALA A 55 -5.37 -4.15 5.40
C ALA A 55 -4.54 -3.25 4.49
N ILE A 56 -5.12 -2.81 3.38
CA ILE A 56 -4.53 -1.88 2.42
C ILE A 56 -5.46 -0.69 2.25
N ALA A 57 -4.98 0.51 2.54
CA ALA A 57 -5.66 1.76 2.23
C ALA A 57 -5.13 2.31 0.91
N LEU A 58 -5.91 2.15 -0.16
CA LEU A 58 -5.66 2.77 -1.46
C LEU A 58 -6.11 4.23 -1.38
N VAL A 59 -5.16 5.13 -1.15
CA VAL A 59 -5.46 6.55 -0.91
C VAL A 59 -5.50 7.33 -2.23
N GLU A 60 -6.41 8.31 -2.31
CA GLU A 60 -6.60 9.13 -3.53
C GLU A 60 -6.35 10.63 -3.27
N SER A 61 -6.16 11.02 -2.01
CA SER A 61 -5.94 12.40 -1.61
C SER A 61 -4.96 12.52 -0.45
N GLU A 62 -4.44 13.73 -0.24
CA GLU A 62 -3.64 14.06 0.95
C GLU A 62 -4.45 13.89 2.25
N GLN A 63 -5.76 14.17 2.19
CA GLN A 63 -6.65 13.98 3.33
C GLN A 63 -6.79 12.50 3.70
N ASP A 64 -6.81 11.60 2.72
CA ASP A 64 -6.80 10.16 2.96
C ASP A 64 -5.53 9.73 3.70
N ILE A 65 -4.35 10.25 3.29
CA ILE A 65 -3.08 9.99 3.98
C ILE A 65 -3.17 10.42 5.45
N VAL A 66 -3.65 11.65 5.70
CA VAL A 66 -3.81 12.19 7.06
C VAL A 66 -4.73 11.30 7.90
N ASN A 67 -5.86 10.84 7.33
CA ASN A 67 -6.83 10.01 8.03
C ASN A 67 -6.26 8.62 8.35
N VAL A 68 -5.53 8.00 7.41
CA VAL A 68 -4.87 6.71 7.62
C VAL A 68 -3.81 6.80 8.73
N ILE A 69 -2.95 7.82 8.69
CA ILE A 69 -1.89 8.00 9.71
C ILE A 69 -2.50 8.23 11.09
N LYS A 70 -3.53 9.08 11.19
CA LYS A 70 -4.24 9.32 12.46
C LYS A 70 -4.90 8.04 12.97
N PHE A 71 -5.58 7.29 12.11
CA PHE A 71 -6.23 6.04 12.47
C PHE A 71 -5.21 5.01 12.98
N ALA A 72 -4.09 4.84 12.27
CA ALA A 72 -3.02 3.93 12.69
C ALA A 72 -2.45 4.33 14.06
N LYS A 73 -2.18 5.62 14.27
CA LYS A 73 -1.67 6.13 15.55
C LYS A 73 -2.66 5.93 16.70
N THR A 74 -3.94 6.24 16.50
CA THR A 74 -4.97 6.10 17.54
C THR A 74 -5.20 4.65 17.96
N ASN A 75 -5.03 3.71 17.03
CA ASN A 75 -5.25 2.28 17.26
C ASN A 75 -3.95 1.48 17.45
N ASP A 76 -2.81 2.15 17.61
CA ASP A 76 -1.48 1.53 17.78
C ASP A 76 -1.14 0.47 16.69
N LEU A 77 -1.43 0.82 15.43
CA LEU A 77 -1.18 -0.06 14.29
C LEU A 77 0.17 0.24 13.64
N ASN A 78 0.88 -0.81 13.25
CA ASN A 78 2.04 -0.67 12.38
C ASN A 78 1.61 -0.20 10.99
N LEU A 79 2.36 0.74 10.42
CA LEU A 79 2.09 1.30 9.08
C LEU A 79 3.22 0.91 8.12
N SER A 80 2.87 0.36 6.95
CA SER A 80 3.79 0.26 5.81
C SER A 80 3.37 1.27 4.74
N ILE A 81 4.33 1.77 3.95
CA ILE A 81 4.06 2.74 2.88
C ILE A 81 4.43 2.12 1.53
N TYR A 82 3.45 2.10 0.62
CA TYR A 82 3.59 1.57 -0.72
C TYR A 82 3.47 2.71 -1.75
N GLY A 83 4.59 3.07 -2.38
CA GLY A 83 4.64 3.94 -3.55
C GLY A 83 5.05 3.16 -4.79
N GLY A 84 6.33 3.27 -5.18
CA GLY A 84 6.89 2.56 -6.34
C GLY A 84 6.97 1.03 -6.22
N GLY A 85 6.79 0.45 -5.02
CA GLY A 85 6.75 -1.00 -4.82
C GLY A 85 8.08 -1.75 -4.98
N HIS A 86 9.21 -1.03 -4.96
CA HIS A 86 10.56 -1.58 -5.14
C HIS A 86 11.26 -1.96 -3.83
N SER A 87 10.73 -1.54 -2.67
CA SER A 87 11.24 -1.99 -1.37
C SER A 87 10.55 -3.26 -0.93
N VAL A 88 11.31 -4.12 -0.24
CA VAL A 88 10.78 -5.34 0.39
C VAL A 88 9.81 -5.03 1.54
N TYR A 89 9.82 -3.79 2.05
CA TYR A 89 8.98 -3.32 3.15
C TYR A 89 7.77 -2.49 2.68
N CYS A 90 7.57 -2.32 1.36
CA CYS A 90 6.39 -1.61 0.85
C CYS A 90 5.08 -2.30 1.24
N SER A 91 5.14 -3.62 1.44
CA SER A 91 4.05 -4.46 1.91
C SER A 91 4.66 -5.34 3.00
N ALA A 92 4.10 -5.29 4.21
CA ALA A 92 4.63 -6.02 5.36
C ALA A 92 3.49 -6.71 6.13
N PRO A 93 3.73 -7.90 6.71
CA PRO A 93 2.73 -8.55 7.57
C PRO A 93 2.40 -7.67 8.77
N ASP A 94 1.21 -7.85 9.34
CA ASP A 94 0.75 -7.16 10.55
C ASP A 94 0.78 -5.62 10.44
N THR A 95 0.56 -5.09 9.23
CA THR A 95 0.51 -3.64 8.97
C THR A 95 -0.79 -3.20 8.31
N LEU A 96 -1.15 -1.95 8.54
CA LEU A 96 -2.00 -1.18 7.63
C LEU A 96 -1.12 -0.60 6.53
N CYS A 97 -1.27 -1.10 5.30
CA CYS A 97 -0.49 -0.63 4.16
C CYS A 97 -1.12 0.64 3.57
N LEU A 98 -0.43 1.77 3.68
CA LEU A 98 -0.79 3.03 3.04
C LEU A 98 -0.27 3.00 1.60
N ASN A 99 -1.18 2.82 0.65
CA ASN A 99 -0.86 2.60 -0.75
C ASN A 99 -1.18 3.84 -1.59
N LEU A 100 -0.12 4.50 -2.07
CA LEU A 100 -0.13 5.76 -2.81
C LEU A 100 -0.36 5.57 -4.31
N THR A 101 -0.50 4.35 -4.83
CA THR A 101 -0.48 4.06 -6.28
C THR A 101 -1.57 4.77 -7.07
N ARG A 102 -2.66 5.24 -6.43
CA ARG A 102 -3.71 6.03 -7.10
C ARG A 102 -3.43 7.53 -7.14
N MET A 103 -2.45 8.02 -6.39
CA MET A 103 -2.04 9.43 -6.39
C MET A 103 -1.03 9.68 -7.51
N LYS A 104 -1.55 10.07 -8.69
CA LYS A 104 -0.82 10.16 -9.96
C LYS A 104 -0.66 11.56 -10.54
N LYS A 105 -0.97 12.61 -9.78
CA LYS A 105 -0.88 13.99 -10.27
C LYS A 105 0.58 14.39 -10.52
N ILE A 106 0.82 15.04 -11.65
CA ILE A 106 2.08 15.66 -12.06
C ILE A 106 1.75 17.09 -12.48
N GLU A 107 2.45 18.07 -11.93
CA GLU A 107 2.31 19.49 -12.27
C GLU A 107 3.66 20.05 -12.68
N VAL A 108 3.73 20.66 -13.86
CA VAL A 108 4.94 21.27 -14.40
C VAL A 108 4.82 22.78 -14.36
N ASP A 109 5.73 23.44 -13.66
CA ASP A 109 5.90 24.89 -13.69
C ASP A 109 7.10 25.24 -14.57
N VAL A 110 6.81 25.66 -15.80
CA VAL A 110 7.83 26.04 -16.78
C VAL A 110 8.54 27.34 -16.38
N GLY A 111 7.83 28.26 -15.73
CA GLY A 111 8.39 29.54 -15.31
C GLY A 111 9.45 29.38 -14.23
N ASN A 112 9.19 28.50 -13.26
CA ASN A 112 10.11 28.18 -12.17
C ASN A 112 11.03 26.97 -12.46
N GLN A 113 10.86 26.30 -13.60
CA GLN A 113 11.60 25.08 -13.98
C GLN A 113 11.48 23.96 -12.92
N THR A 114 10.29 23.78 -12.35
CA THR A 114 10.03 22.78 -11.32
C THR A 114 8.90 21.84 -11.70
N VAL A 115 8.95 20.60 -11.19
CA VAL A 115 7.87 19.63 -11.33
C VAL A 115 7.45 19.15 -9.94
N THR A 116 6.15 19.17 -9.65
CA THR A 116 5.56 18.60 -8.43
C THR A 116 4.86 17.29 -8.80
N ILE A 117 5.23 16.20 -8.11
CA ILE A 117 4.67 14.87 -8.38
C ILE A 117 4.08 14.27 -7.11
N GLN A 118 2.99 13.52 -7.26
CA GLN A 118 2.43 12.73 -6.18
C GLN A 118 3.20 11.41 -5.99
N GLY A 119 3.16 10.87 -4.76
CA GLY A 119 3.99 9.73 -4.36
C GLY A 119 3.67 8.38 -5.03
N GLY A 120 2.59 8.30 -5.81
CA GLY A 120 2.26 7.14 -6.63
C GLY A 120 2.91 7.13 -8.01
N VAL A 121 3.44 8.27 -8.48
CA VAL A 121 4.04 8.41 -9.82
C VAL A 121 5.30 7.53 -9.94
N LYS A 122 5.39 6.77 -11.03
CA LYS A 122 6.53 5.91 -11.36
C LYS A 122 7.47 6.63 -12.33
N LEU A 123 8.74 6.21 -12.34
CA LEU A 123 9.76 6.80 -13.21
C LEU A 123 9.36 6.81 -14.70
N GLY A 124 8.76 5.72 -15.20
CA GLY A 124 8.31 5.64 -16.59
C GLY A 124 7.13 6.53 -16.95
N GLU A 125 6.52 7.23 -15.99
CA GLU A 125 5.51 8.28 -16.23
C GLU A 125 6.15 9.68 -16.30
N LEU A 126 7.47 9.79 -16.07
CA LEU A 126 8.26 11.03 -16.09
C LEU A 126 9.30 11.06 -17.21
N ASP A 127 9.42 9.98 -17.99
CA ASP A 127 10.28 9.86 -19.17
C ASP A 127 9.62 10.53 -20.38
#